data_AF-A0AAD1ETV9-F1
#
_entry.id   AF-A0AAD1ETV9-F1
#
_cell.length_a   1.000
_cell.length_b   1.000
_cell.length_c   1.000
_cell.angle_alpha   90.00
_cell.angle_beta   90.00
_cell.angle_gamma   90.00
#
_symmetry.space_group_name_H-M   'P 1'
#
loop_
_entity.id
_entity.type
_entity.pdbx_description
1 polymer ?
#
loop_
_entity_poly.entity_id
_entity_poly.type
_entity_poly.pdbx_seq_one_letter_code
_entity_poly.pdbx_strand_id
1 'polypeptide(L)'
;MSLITTQLGLDFQLSMAELKGSRNLFMAKPPQPAARFWARDEGDIVIRDNRLLVRVTNPEALIALKRAFGEEDGAWFLSMANLTKLATILSSFGLRVSNMAPFFVPSQRFVSNLMPEIHLIEADEIPAYRANKAITMAFDYDRLYPDQLGVAYHVDGELKAISRCEPERGCLLGDQCRNS
;
A
#
# COMPACT_ATOMS: atom_id res chain seq x y z
N MET A 1 11.58 14.38 6.21
CA MET A 1 10.94 13.19 6.85
C MET A 1 10.52 12.25 5.73
N SER A 2 10.74 10.95 5.86
CA SER A 2 10.44 10.04 4.74
C SER A 2 8.94 9.80 4.64
N LEU A 3 8.45 9.80 3.41
CA LEU A 3 7.04 9.60 3.06
C LEU A 3 6.51 8.27 3.60
N ILE A 4 7.35 7.24 3.55
CA ILE A 4 7.03 5.90 4.05
C ILE A 4 6.74 5.92 5.55
N THR A 5 7.53 6.62 6.38
CA THR A 5 7.30 6.62 7.83
C THR A 5 5.99 7.32 8.17
N THR A 6 5.65 8.41 7.48
CA THR A 6 4.36 9.07 7.68
C THR A 6 3.20 8.15 7.27
N GLN A 7 3.32 7.46 6.13
CA GLN A 7 2.27 6.52 5.69
C GLN A 7 2.08 5.37 6.67
N LEU A 8 3.16 4.77 7.20
CA LEU A 8 3.06 3.71 8.19
C LEU A 8 2.44 4.20 9.51
N GLY A 9 2.64 5.47 9.87
CA GLY A 9 1.95 6.10 10.99
C GLY A 9 0.43 6.12 10.80
N LEU A 10 -0.02 6.36 9.56
CA LEU A 10 -1.45 6.30 9.21
C LEU A 10 -1.97 4.86 9.17
N ASP A 11 -1.26 3.95 8.49
CA ASP A 11 -1.71 2.55 8.32
C ASP A 11 -1.87 1.84 9.68
N PHE A 12 -0.93 2.07 10.60
CA PHE A 12 -0.88 1.41 11.91
C PHE A 12 -1.40 2.27 13.07
N GLN A 13 -1.77 3.53 12.82
CA GLN A 13 -2.17 4.50 13.85
C GLN A 13 -1.14 4.60 14.99
N LEU A 14 0.13 4.79 14.58
CA LEU A 14 1.29 4.87 15.46
C LEU A 14 1.89 6.27 15.47
N SER A 15 2.40 6.68 16.62
CA SER A 15 3.20 7.88 16.74
C SER A 15 4.58 7.69 16.10
N MET A 16 5.22 8.81 15.77
CA MET A 16 6.59 8.80 15.25
C MET A 16 7.60 8.21 16.22
N ALA A 17 7.36 8.35 17.53
CA ALA A 17 8.24 7.79 18.55
C ALA A 17 8.19 6.26 18.54
N GLU A 18 7.00 5.68 18.38
CA GLU A 18 6.83 4.22 18.27
C GLU A 18 7.47 3.66 17.00
N LEU A 19 7.30 4.36 15.87
CA LEU A 19 7.88 3.95 14.59
C LEU A 19 9.42 4.00 14.59
N LYS A 20 10.05 4.90 15.35
CA LYS A 20 11.51 5.01 15.50
C LYS A 20 12.13 3.96 16.42
N GLY A 21 11.32 3.16 17.13
CA GLY A 21 11.83 2.10 18.00
C GLY A 21 12.60 1.00 17.25
N SER A 22 13.15 0.03 17.98
CA SER A 22 13.83 -1.14 17.41
C SER A 22 13.04 -2.44 17.54
N ARG A 23 11.92 -2.43 18.27
CA ARG A 23 11.14 -3.64 18.59
C ARG A 23 9.98 -3.84 17.63
N ASN A 24 9.57 -5.10 17.45
CA ASN A 24 8.34 -5.42 16.74
C ASN A 24 7.13 -4.78 17.46
N LEU A 25 6.14 -4.35 16.67
CA LEU A 25 4.94 -3.68 17.17
C LEU A 25 3.70 -4.49 16.81
N PHE A 26 2.83 -4.68 17.79
CA PHE A 26 1.61 -5.48 17.68
C PHE A 26 0.46 -4.65 18.25
N MET A 27 -0.59 -4.41 17.46
CA MET A 27 -1.74 -3.62 17.86
C MET A 27 -3.09 -4.21 17.41
N ALA A 28 -4.06 -4.19 18.32
CA ALA A 28 -5.43 -4.63 18.07
C ALA A 28 -6.29 -3.38 17.82
N LYS A 29 -6.45 -2.99 16.56
CA LYS A 29 -7.18 -1.78 16.17
C LYS A 29 -7.89 -1.96 14.82
N PRO A 30 -9.08 -1.36 14.64
CA PRO A 30 -9.67 -1.26 13.31
C PRO A 30 -8.79 -0.40 12.41
N PRO A 31 -8.81 -0.62 11.09
CA PRO A 31 -8.14 0.25 10.14
C PRO A 31 -8.80 1.63 10.12
N GLN A 32 -8.07 2.63 9.60
CA GLN A 32 -8.63 3.96 9.39
C GLN A 32 -8.81 4.24 7.88
N PRO A 33 -9.77 5.11 7.49
CA PRO A 33 -9.98 5.44 6.08
C PRO A 33 -8.72 5.99 5.41
N ALA A 34 -7.88 6.69 6.17
CA ALA A 34 -6.65 7.26 5.66
C ALA A 34 -5.49 6.24 5.48
N ALA A 35 -5.67 4.96 5.83
CA ALA A 35 -4.67 3.94 5.54
C ALA A 35 -4.65 3.62 4.03
N ARG A 36 -3.55 3.03 3.54
CA ARG A 36 -3.50 2.45 2.18
C ARG A 36 -4.60 1.40 1.99
N PHE A 37 -5.15 1.27 0.78
CA PHE A 37 -6.19 0.30 0.43
C PHE A 37 -6.03 -1.07 1.09
N TRP A 38 -4.92 -1.77 0.86
CA TRP A 38 -4.68 -3.11 1.44
C TRP A 38 -4.47 -3.11 2.95
N ALA A 39 -4.04 -1.99 3.54
CA ALA A 39 -3.92 -1.85 4.99
C ALA A 39 -5.29 -1.67 5.68
N ARG A 40 -6.38 -1.50 4.91
CA ARG A 40 -7.77 -1.39 5.39
C ARG A 40 -8.48 -2.74 5.61
N ASP A 41 -7.81 -3.86 5.39
CA ASP A 41 -8.37 -5.19 5.68
C ASP A 41 -8.45 -5.46 7.20
N GLU A 42 -8.92 -6.64 7.60
CA GLU A 42 -8.96 -7.05 9.01
C GLU A 42 -7.59 -7.10 9.67
N GLY A 43 -6.52 -7.28 8.89
CA GLY A 43 -5.14 -7.19 9.36
C GLY A 43 -4.16 -6.71 8.31
N ASP A 44 -3.03 -6.19 8.76
CA ASP A 44 -1.89 -5.79 7.94
C ASP A 44 -0.58 -6.12 8.65
N ILE A 45 0.40 -6.62 7.91
CA ILE A 45 1.74 -6.94 8.40
C ILE A 45 2.76 -6.29 7.48
N VAL A 46 3.52 -5.34 8.01
CA VAL A 46 4.64 -4.71 7.30
C VAL A 46 5.96 -5.11 7.94
N ILE A 47 6.90 -5.54 7.10
CA ILE A 47 8.29 -5.78 7.48
C ILE A 47 9.10 -4.57 7.04
N ARG A 48 9.76 -3.90 7.98
CA ARG A 48 10.61 -2.75 7.67
C ARG A 48 11.71 -2.60 8.71
N ASP A 49 12.94 -2.32 8.27
CA ASP A 49 14.12 -2.16 9.13
C ASP A 49 14.29 -3.34 10.11
N ASN A 50 14.15 -4.57 9.57
CA ASN A 50 14.22 -5.83 10.30
C ASN A 50 13.16 -6.02 11.41
N ARG A 51 12.06 -5.24 11.35
CA ARG A 51 10.98 -5.28 12.34
C ARG A 51 9.65 -5.62 11.70
N LEU A 52 8.77 -6.20 12.51
CA LEU A 52 7.38 -6.46 12.20
C LEU A 52 6.49 -5.35 12.78
N LEU A 53 5.64 -4.80 11.94
CA LEU A 53 4.50 -3.97 12.30
C LEU A 53 3.24 -4.79 12.01
N VAL A 54 2.51 -5.19 13.05
CA VAL A 54 1.36 -6.10 12.95
C VAL A 54 0.12 -5.42 13.51
N ARG A 55 -0.86 -5.20 12.65
CA ARG A 55 -2.20 -4.76 13.04
C ARG A 55 -3.20 -5.86 12.72
N VAL A 56 -4.07 -6.18 13.67
CA VAL A 56 -5.28 -6.98 13.41
C VAL A 56 -6.45 -6.37 14.16
N THR A 57 -7.68 -6.61 13.72
CA THR A 57 -8.90 -6.21 14.44
C THR A 57 -9.16 -7.09 15.66
N ASN A 58 -8.92 -8.40 15.53
CA ASN A 58 -9.19 -9.40 16.58
C ASN A 58 -8.07 -9.41 17.66
N PRO A 59 -8.36 -9.06 18.93
CA PRO A 59 -7.36 -9.04 19.99
C PRO A 59 -6.77 -10.41 20.33
N GLU A 60 -7.53 -11.49 20.22
CA GLU A 60 -7.05 -12.85 20.49
C GLU A 60 -6.06 -13.30 19.42
N ALA A 61 -6.37 -12.98 18.16
CA ALA A 61 -5.45 -13.19 17.04
C ALA A 61 -4.14 -12.42 17.27
N LEU A 62 -4.22 -11.18 17.76
CA LEU A 62 -3.02 -10.40 18.08
C LEU A 62 -2.17 -11.07 19.16
N ILE A 63 -2.79 -11.59 20.22
CA ILE A 63 -2.07 -12.27 21.31
C ILE A 63 -1.34 -13.51 20.76
N ALA A 64 -1.99 -14.30 19.90
CA ALA A 64 -1.38 -15.47 19.28
C ALA A 64 -0.21 -15.08 18.36
N LEU A 65 -0.40 -14.06 17.51
CA LEU A 65 0.64 -13.53 16.63
C LEU A 65 1.83 -12.98 17.41
N LYS A 66 1.58 -12.21 18.47
CA LYS A 66 2.63 -11.64 19.33
C LYS A 66 3.41 -12.73 20.08
N ARG A 67 2.74 -13.78 20.55
CA ARG A 67 3.42 -14.93 21.16
C ARG A 67 4.30 -15.67 20.14
N ALA A 68 3.82 -15.79 18.90
CA ALA A 68 4.50 -16.51 17.85
C ALA A 68 5.69 -15.75 17.24
N PHE A 69 5.58 -14.43 17.13
CA PHE A 69 6.46 -13.59 16.31
C PHE A 69 6.97 -12.33 17.03
N GLY A 70 6.72 -12.19 18.33
CA GLY A 70 7.09 -11.01 19.12
C GLY A 70 8.57 -10.64 19.02
N GLU A 71 9.43 -11.66 19.00
CA GLU A 71 10.89 -11.54 18.90
C GLU A 71 11.42 -12.07 17.55
N GLU A 72 10.53 -12.34 16.58
CA GLU A 72 10.94 -12.84 15.27
C GLU A 72 11.66 -11.74 14.48
N ASP A 73 12.73 -12.13 13.81
CA ASP A 73 13.48 -11.18 13.01
C ASP A 73 12.79 -10.93 11.66
N GLY A 74 12.68 -9.67 11.26
CA GLY A 74 11.98 -9.30 10.03
C GLY A 74 12.56 -10.00 8.79
N ALA A 75 13.88 -10.19 8.75
CA ALA A 75 14.59 -10.89 7.66
C ALA A 75 14.13 -12.35 7.45
N TRP A 76 13.63 -13.01 8.51
CA TRP A 76 13.25 -14.43 8.48
C TRP A 76 11.73 -14.64 8.52
N PHE A 77 10.94 -13.58 8.69
CA PHE A 77 9.49 -13.68 8.81
C PHE A 77 8.81 -14.29 7.58
N LEU A 78 9.31 -14.02 6.38
CA LEU A 78 8.79 -14.59 5.13
C LEU A 78 9.39 -15.96 4.78
N SER A 79 10.11 -16.61 5.70
CA SER A 79 10.53 -18.00 5.51
C SER A 79 9.31 -18.93 5.42
N MET A 80 9.43 -20.04 4.69
CA MET A 80 8.33 -20.99 4.52
C MET A 80 7.78 -21.50 5.86
N ALA A 81 8.66 -21.76 6.84
CA ALA A 81 8.24 -22.21 8.17
C ALA A 81 7.37 -21.15 8.87
N ASN A 82 7.77 -19.88 8.83
CA ASN A 82 7.01 -18.79 9.42
C ASN A 82 5.71 -18.49 8.66
N LEU A 83 5.70 -18.60 7.34
CA LEU A 83 4.48 -18.47 6.54
C LEU A 83 3.47 -19.59 6.84
N THR A 84 3.92 -20.84 6.98
CA THR A 84 3.04 -21.94 7.41
C THR A 84 2.47 -21.68 8.81
N LYS A 85 3.33 -21.28 9.75
CA LYS A 85 2.91 -20.93 11.12
C LYS A 85 1.91 -19.78 11.14
N LEU A 86 2.15 -18.73 10.35
CA LEU A 86 1.25 -17.59 10.19
C LEU A 86 -0.11 -18.06 9.65
N ALA A 87 -0.13 -18.83 8.57
CA ALA A 87 -1.35 -19.35 7.98
C ALA A 87 -2.15 -20.20 8.97
N THR A 88 -1.50 -21.07 9.75
CA THR A 88 -2.16 -21.86 10.80
C THR A 88 -2.79 -20.97 11.86
N ILE A 89 -2.04 -19.99 12.39
CA ILE A 89 -2.55 -19.07 13.41
C ILE A 89 -3.76 -18.31 12.87
N LEU A 90 -3.66 -17.70 11.68
CA LEU A 90 -4.74 -16.93 11.09
C LEU A 90 -6.00 -17.78 10.86
N SER A 91 -5.83 -19.02 10.38
CA SER A 91 -6.96 -19.91 10.11
C SER A 91 -7.79 -20.25 11.34
N SER A 92 -7.16 -20.33 12.53
CA SER A 92 -7.86 -20.55 13.81
C SER A 92 -8.81 -19.39 14.17
N PHE A 93 -8.65 -18.22 13.55
CA PHE A 93 -9.50 -17.05 13.73
C PHE A 93 -10.36 -16.75 12.50
N GLY A 94 -10.44 -17.67 11.53
CA GLY A 94 -11.17 -17.46 10.28
C GLY A 94 -10.51 -16.48 9.31
N LEU A 95 -9.23 -16.14 9.54
CA LEU A 95 -8.45 -15.21 8.72
C LEU A 95 -7.56 -15.98 7.73
N ARG A 96 -7.20 -15.31 6.63
CA ARG A 96 -6.21 -15.80 5.65
C ARG A 96 -5.40 -14.65 5.09
N VAL A 97 -4.20 -14.95 4.59
CA VAL A 97 -3.41 -13.99 3.81
C VAL A 97 -4.10 -13.82 2.45
N SER A 98 -4.57 -12.60 2.15
CA SER A 98 -5.19 -12.23 0.87
C SER A 98 -4.17 -11.69 -0.13
N ASN A 99 -3.14 -11.00 0.35
CA ASN A 99 -2.10 -10.37 -0.44
C ASN A 99 -0.75 -10.43 0.28
N MET A 100 0.34 -10.57 -0.49
CA MET A 100 1.71 -10.50 0.01
C MET A 100 2.59 -9.94 -1.10
N ALA A 101 2.93 -8.66 -1.00
CA ALA A 101 3.72 -7.98 -2.00
C ALA A 101 4.67 -6.96 -1.36
N PRO A 102 5.89 -6.77 -1.90
CA PRO A 102 6.66 -5.59 -1.60
C PRO A 102 5.91 -4.37 -2.15
N PHE A 103 6.05 -3.24 -1.46
CA PHE A 103 5.61 -1.96 -1.99
C PHE A 103 6.80 -0.99 -1.94
N PHE A 104 6.91 -0.17 -2.98
CA PHE A 104 8.04 0.70 -3.17
C PHE A 104 7.62 2.15 -2.93
N VAL A 105 8.51 2.90 -2.28
CA VAL A 105 8.34 4.33 -2.06
C VAL A 105 9.53 5.04 -2.69
N PRO A 106 9.29 6.04 -3.57
CA PRO A 106 10.36 6.86 -4.10
C PRO A 106 11.21 7.47 -2.98
N SER A 107 12.53 7.33 -3.10
CA SER A 107 13.47 7.88 -2.12
C SER A 107 13.59 9.41 -2.22
N GLN A 108 13.21 9.97 -3.37
CA GLN A 108 13.20 11.39 -3.66
C GLN A 108 11.86 11.77 -4.28
N ARG A 109 11.44 13.03 -4.06
CA ARG A 109 10.33 13.59 -4.84
C ARG A 109 10.77 13.69 -6.29
N PHE A 110 9.90 13.30 -7.21
CA PHE A 110 10.13 13.56 -8.61
C PHE A 110 10.12 15.07 -8.85
N VAL A 111 11.09 15.55 -9.62
CA VAL A 111 11.08 16.92 -10.14
C VAL A 111 10.23 16.89 -11.40
N SER A 112 9.23 17.75 -11.48
CA SER A 112 8.30 17.82 -12.60
C SER A 112 8.92 18.51 -13.81
N ASN A 113 9.78 17.78 -14.50
CA ASN A 113 10.03 18.04 -15.91
C ASN A 113 9.34 16.92 -16.69
N LEU A 114 8.01 17.00 -16.78
CA LEU A 114 7.27 16.16 -17.70
C LEU A 114 7.78 16.47 -19.11
N MET A 115 8.21 15.42 -19.81
CA MET A 115 8.57 15.57 -21.21
C MET A 115 7.34 16.02 -22.00
N PRO A 116 7.48 16.76 -23.12
CA PRO A 116 6.34 17.19 -23.95
C PRO A 116 5.42 16.04 -24.38
N GLU A 117 5.96 14.84 -24.48
CA GLU A 117 5.27 13.58 -24.81
C GLU A 117 4.45 12.99 -23.65
N ILE A 118 4.62 13.50 -22.42
CA ILE A 118 3.95 13.02 -21.22
C ILE A 118 2.79 13.95 -20.87
N HIS A 119 1.60 13.38 -20.80
CA HIS A 119 0.36 14.09 -20.51
C HIS A 119 -0.26 13.56 -19.21
N LEU A 120 -0.55 14.46 -18.28
CA LEU A 120 -1.39 14.13 -17.13
C LEU A 120 -2.83 13.94 -17.62
N ILE A 121 -3.50 12.91 -17.11
CA ILE A 121 -4.90 12.59 -17.41
C ILE A 121 -5.70 12.83 -16.14
N GLU A 122 -6.62 13.78 -16.17
CA GLU A 122 -7.52 14.07 -15.05
C GLU A 122 -8.75 13.14 -15.05
N ALA A 123 -9.45 13.09 -13.92
CA ALA A 123 -10.54 12.14 -13.69
C ALA A 123 -11.65 12.17 -14.77
N ASP A 124 -11.94 13.32 -15.37
CA ASP A 124 -12.95 13.51 -16.40
C ASP A 124 -12.51 13.05 -17.79
N GLU A 125 -11.21 12.92 -18.04
CA GLU A 125 -10.63 12.41 -19.29
C GLU A 125 -10.52 10.88 -19.31
N ILE A 126 -10.36 10.24 -18.15
CA ILE A 126 -10.20 8.77 -18.00
C ILE A 126 -11.28 7.95 -18.73
N PRO A 127 -12.58 8.31 -18.72
CA PRO A 127 -13.61 7.57 -19.44
C PRO A 127 -13.35 7.38 -20.95
N ALA A 128 -12.64 8.31 -21.60
CA ALA A 128 -12.34 8.23 -23.03
C ALA A 128 -11.45 7.01 -23.38
N TYR A 129 -10.65 6.54 -22.41
CA TYR A 129 -9.73 5.42 -22.57
C TYR A 129 -10.41 4.05 -22.47
N ARG A 130 -11.67 3.98 -22.01
CA ARG A 130 -12.38 2.71 -21.72
C ARG A 130 -12.55 1.82 -22.94
N ALA A 131 -12.68 2.41 -24.13
CA ALA A 131 -12.87 1.67 -25.37
C ALA A 131 -11.55 1.03 -25.88
N ASN A 132 -10.39 1.51 -25.41
CA ASN A 132 -9.10 1.05 -25.90
C ASN A 132 -8.72 -0.30 -25.26
N LYS A 133 -8.77 -1.36 -26.08
CA LYS A 133 -8.50 -2.74 -25.64
C LYS A 133 -7.03 -3.04 -25.36
N ALA A 134 -6.10 -2.15 -25.74
CA ALA A 134 -4.68 -2.33 -25.47
C ALA A 134 -4.29 -1.97 -24.03
N ILE A 135 -5.15 -1.25 -23.31
CA ILE A 135 -4.84 -0.66 -21.99
C ILE A 135 -5.87 -1.04 -20.91
N THR A 136 -6.53 -2.18 -21.06
CA THR A 136 -7.62 -2.62 -20.18
C THR A 136 -7.22 -2.80 -18.71
N MET A 137 -5.93 -2.87 -18.42
CA MET A 137 -5.38 -3.02 -17.06
C MET A 137 -4.88 -1.70 -16.47
N ALA A 138 -4.99 -0.59 -17.21
CA ALA A 138 -4.48 0.70 -16.74
C ALA A 138 -5.42 1.35 -15.72
N PHE A 139 -6.73 1.30 -15.96
CA PHE A 139 -7.76 1.90 -15.12
C PHE A 139 -8.78 0.86 -14.69
N ASP A 140 -9.22 0.94 -13.44
CA ASP A 140 -10.13 -0.04 -12.83
C ASP A 140 -11.60 0.29 -13.14
N TYR A 141 -11.91 1.57 -13.39
CA TYR A 141 -13.24 2.09 -13.69
C TYR A 141 -14.31 1.73 -12.64
N ASP A 142 -13.88 1.50 -11.40
CA ASP A 142 -14.75 1.16 -10.29
C ASP A 142 -15.59 2.38 -9.86
N ARG A 143 -16.85 2.16 -9.46
CA ARG A 143 -17.75 3.26 -9.07
C ARG A 143 -17.55 3.69 -7.62
N LEU A 144 -17.16 2.77 -6.75
CA LEU A 144 -16.87 3.01 -5.35
C LEU A 144 -15.46 3.59 -5.18
N TYR A 145 -14.53 3.16 -6.04
CA TYR A 145 -13.14 3.61 -6.08
C TYR A 145 -12.77 4.12 -7.48
N PRO A 146 -13.35 5.25 -7.92
CA PRO A 146 -13.10 5.78 -9.26
C PRO A 146 -11.64 6.20 -9.42
N ASP A 147 -11.07 5.89 -10.58
CA ASP A 147 -9.77 6.39 -10.99
C ASP A 147 -9.79 7.93 -11.00
N GLN A 148 -8.73 8.56 -10.50
CA GLN A 148 -8.68 10.02 -10.35
C GLN A 148 -7.55 10.68 -11.13
N LEU A 149 -6.52 9.92 -11.48
CA LEU A 149 -5.34 10.46 -12.13
C LEU A 149 -4.68 9.39 -12.98
N GLY A 150 -4.15 9.81 -14.13
CA GLY A 150 -3.32 8.98 -14.98
C GLY A 150 -2.21 9.79 -15.62
N VAL A 151 -1.31 9.08 -16.28
CA VAL A 151 -0.25 9.64 -17.09
C VAL A 151 -0.21 8.86 -18.38
N ALA A 152 -0.32 9.55 -19.51
CA ALA A 152 -0.14 8.98 -20.84
C ALA A 152 1.16 9.46 -21.47
N TYR A 153 1.82 8.57 -22.19
CA TYR A 153 2.99 8.86 -22.99
C TYR A 153 2.64 8.68 -24.48
N HIS A 154 2.77 9.75 -25.25
CA HIS A 154 2.46 9.80 -26.66
C HIS A 154 3.70 10.08 -27.50
N VAL A 155 3.87 9.35 -28.60
CA VAL A 155 4.92 9.61 -29.60
C VAL A 155 4.25 9.69 -30.96
N ASP A 156 4.51 10.77 -31.70
CA ASP A 156 3.88 11.05 -33.01
C ASP A 156 2.34 10.98 -32.98
N GLY A 157 1.75 11.42 -31.86
CA GLY A 157 0.29 11.40 -31.64
C GLY A 157 -0.30 10.03 -31.25
N GLU A 158 0.52 8.98 -31.18
CA GLU A 158 0.08 7.65 -30.78
C GLU A 158 0.34 7.37 -29.30
N LEU A 159 -0.64 6.82 -28.60
CA LEU A 159 -0.49 6.37 -27.21
C LEU A 159 0.46 5.16 -27.16
N LYS A 160 1.62 5.34 -26.52
CA LYS A 160 2.64 4.29 -26.37
C LYS A 160 2.60 3.63 -24.99
N ALA A 161 2.30 4.40 -23.96
CA ALA A 161 2.15 3.88 -22.61
C ALA A 161 1.14 4.71 -21.82
N ILE A 162 0.55 4.07 -20.82
CA ILE A 162 -0.33 4.73 -19.88
C ILE A 162 -0.14 4.09 -18.51
N SER A 163 -0.20 4.90 -17.48
CA SER A 163 -0.20 4.46 -16.10
C SER A 163 -1.27 5.21 -15.35
N ARG A 164 -1.91 4.52 -14.40
CA ARG A 164 -2.75 5.16 -13.41
C ARG A 164 -1.92 5.62 -12.23
N CYS A 165 -2.32 6.73 -11.61
CA CYS A 165 -1.95 7.05 -10.24
C CYS A 165 -3.24 7.07 -9.40
N GLU A 166 -3.21 6.41 -8.25
CA GLU A 166 -4.33 6.44 -7.32
C GLU A 166 -4.02 7.38 -6.15
N PRO A 167 -4.49 8.64 -6.20
CA PRO A 167 -4.51 9.49 -5.04
C PRO A 167 -5.68 9.08 -4.14
N GLU A 168 -5.56 7.95 -3.43
CA GLU A 168 -6.53 7.64 -2.38
C GLU A 168 -6.46 8.71 -1.28
N ARG A 169 -7.62 9.17 -0.81
CA ARG A 169 -7.72 10.04 0.37
C ARG A 169 -7.13 9.32 1.59
N GLY A 170 -5.86 9.58 1.88
CA GLY A 170 -5.12 8.97 2.99
C GLY A 170 -3.76 8.38 2.63
N CYS A 171 -3.54 8.07 1.36
CA CYS A 171 -2.22 7.62 0.93
C CYS A 171 -1.37 8.86 0.58
N LEU A 172 -0.50 9.26 1.50
CA LEU A 172 0.46 10.36 1.29
C LEU A 172 1.37 10.10 0.07
N LEU A 173 1.52 8.83 -0.33
CA LEU A 173 2.21 8.44 -1.56
C LEU A 173 1.48 8.95 -2.82
N GLY A 174 0.14 8.95 -2.81
CA GLY A 174 -0.68 9.45 -3.91
C GLY A 174 -0.73 10.98 -3.97
N ASP A 175 -0.65 11.67 -2.82
CA ASP A 175 -0.60 13.14 -2.76
C ASP A 175 0.67 13.73 -3.40
N GLN A 176 1.72 12.93 -3.62
CA GLN A 176 2.86 13.35 -4.41
C GLN A 176 2.51 13.53 -5.88
N CYS A 177 1.63 12.69 -6.45
CA CYS A 177 1.24 12.81 -7.86
C CYS A 177 0.52 14.13 -8.17
N ARG A 178 -0.20 14.73 -7.21
CA ARG A 178 -0.97 15.98 -7.44
C ARG A 178 -0.15 17.26 -7.33
N ASN A 179 0.97 17.22 -6.61
CA ASN A 179 1.79 18.40 -6.30
C ASN A 179 3.17 18.36 -6.99
N SER A 180 3.34 17.45 -7.96
CA SER A 180 4.50 17.38 -8.84
C SER A 180 4.13 18.07 -10.15
#